data_AF-A7GQY3-F1
#
_entry.id   AF-A7GQY3-F1
#
_cell.length_a   1.000
_cell.length_b   1.000
_cell.length_c   1.000
_cell.angle_alpha   90.00
_cell.angle_beta   90.00
_cell.angle_gamma   90.00
#
_symmetry.space_group_name_H-M   'P 1'
#
loop_
_entity.id
_entity.type
_entity.pdbx_description
1 polymer ?
#
loop_
_entity_poly.entity_id
_entity_poly.type
_entity_poly.pdbx_seq_one_letter_code
_entity_poly.pdbx_strand_id
1 'polypeptide(L)'
;MYTRMFFKKQLTRYNEKKKRNDRKIKDYYEKIRKDEKTHEQRELVVAIGEGKDDPKYREAKKEALKRYAEAFQGRNPNLAVYNMVLHDDEANPHLHINYVPNFESSRGLTRRVGMDRALQQQAVKGKGTELIANWRQLETDYIESLAKEQIPNFERANVGSHKYMKVRQYKEYAEAKSTIENQVQEKETKLQGIDYHLKNVEEKTNELQVTKKSLERDVIDKYKELEIVKRQVENGSEKLQLISQRHVELEKRVEQMQKELDSATDQVPNEPVVIPFLRREVITEVQDKMFGKAEITKKQTRNYVLSQEQYQEFTKQVNAAVTIKNDYERLRKTNFVQENEGLRLGGEYLIQDNKELKIENKKLEREVRMLNTEISSLKAHIKDLEMNIRVLYQQTKKVLKEKFQTFREHVKNELVNKSVSNQFESEHKREIASRQRGFDMNR
;
A
#
# COMPACT_ATOMS: atom_id res chain seq x y z
N MET A 1 31.43 -37.33 56.61
CA MET A 1 32.77 -37.88 56.95
C MET A 1 33.56 -36.94 57.87
N TYR A 2 33.70 -35.65 57.53
CA TYR A 2 34.44 -34.67 58.34
C TYR A 2 33.93 -34.51 59.79
N THR A 3 32.60 -34.41 60.00
CA THR A 3 31.99 -34.33 61.34
C THR A 3 32.36 -35.51 62.23
N ARG A 4 32.50 -36.73 61.67
CA ARG A 4 32.95 -37.91 62.43
C ARG A 4 34.39 -37.73 62.93
N MET A 5 35.28 -37.18 62.09
CA MET A 5 36.68 -36.96 62.42
C MET A 5 36.86 -35.82 63.43
N PHE A 6 36.20 -34.68 63.18
CA PHE A 6 36.33 -33.46 63.98
C PHE A 6 35.90 -33.64 65.44
N PHE A 7 34.87 -34.46 65.71
CA PHE A 7 34.33 -34.70 67.05
C PHE A 7 34.86 -35.98 67.73
N LYS A 8 35.74 -36.76 67.08
CA LYS A 8 36.19 -38.09 67.56
C LYS A 8 36.84 -38.04 68.94
N LYS A 9 37.72 -37.06 69.18
CA LYS A 9 38.47 -36.91 70.45
C LYS A 9 37.54 -36.56 71.61
N GLN A 10 36.58 -35.67 71.38
CA GLN A 10 35.59 -35.22 72.36
C GLN A 10 34.58 -36.32 72.66
N LEU A 11 34.18 -37.09 71.64
CA LEU A 11 33.28 -38.24 71.78
C LEU A 11 33.90 -39.34 72.65
N THR A 12 35.19 -39.63 72.45
CA THR A 12 35.94 -40.62 73.23
C THR A 12 35.98 -40.22 74.71
N ARG A 13 36.43 -38.99 75.01
CA ARG A 13 36.46 -38.43 76.38
C ARG A 13 35.10 -38.39 77.05
N TYR A 14 34.02 -38.16 76.29
CA TYR A 14 32.66 -38.16 76.82
C TYR A 14 32.23 -39.58 77.21
N ASN A 15 32.46 -40.57 76.33
CA ASN A 15 32.06 -41.95 76.55
C ASN A 15 32.85 -42.63 77.68
N GLU A 16 34.14 -42.29 77.88
CA GLU A 16 34.95 -42.74 79.01
C GLU A 16 34.35 -42.36 80.37
N LYS A 17 33.72 -41.18 80.45
CA LYS A 17 33.07 -40.69 81.69
C LYS A 17 31.69 -41.31 81.95
N LYS A 18 31.17 -42.19 81.08
CA LYS A 18 29.83 -42.79 81.23
C LYS A 18 29.91 -44.25 81.69
N LYS A 19 29.39 -44.50 82.90
CA LYS A 19 29.30 -45.86 83.49
C LYS A 19 28.25 -46.76 82.81
N ARG A 20 27.14 -46.20 82.30
CA ARG A 20 26.08 -46.98 81.63
C ARG A 20 26.25 -46.98 80.11
N ASN A 21 26.09 -48.14 79.49
CA ASN A 21 26.30 -48.33 78.05
C ASN A 21 25.24 -47.65 77.17
N ASP A 22 23.99 -47.52 77.64
CA ASP A 22 22.92 -46.81 76.93
C ASP A 22 23.15 -45.30 76.82
N ARG A 23 23.97 -44.73 77.71
CA ARG A 23 24.33 -43.29 77.72
C ARG A 23 25.55 -42.95 76.87
N LYS A 24 26.21 -43.95 76.25
CA LYS A 24 27.34 -43.74 75.34
C LYS A 24 26.84 -43.43 73.94
N ILE A 25 27.47 -42.48 73.27
CA ILE A 25 27.13 -42.12 71.88
C ILE A 25 28.02 -42.96 70.96
N LYS A 26 27.41 -43.87 70.18
CA LYS A 26 28.12 -44.75 69.24
C LYS A 26 28.66 -44.01 68.02
N ASP A 27 27.80 -43.24 67.35
CA ASP A 27 28.17 -42.38 66.22
C ASP A 27 27.50 -41.02 66.37
N TYR A 28 28.32 -39.98 66.53
CA TYR A 28 27.82 -38.62 66.70
C TYR A 28 27.27 -38.04 65.39
N TYR A 29 27.82 -38.41 64.23
CA TYR A 29 27.34 -37.93 62.95
C TYR A 29 25.94 -38.48 62.64
N GLU A 30 25.73 -39.79 62.78
CA GLU A 30 24.41 -40.40 62.58
C GLU A 30 23.37 -39.89 63.60
N LYS A 31 23.81 -39.53 64.81
CA LYS A 31 22.93 -38.90 65.80
C LYS A 31 22.43 -37.52 65.34
N ILE A 32 23.30 -36.70 64.75
CA ILE A 32 22.93 -35.37 64.24
C ILE A 32 22.15 -35.48 62.93
N ARG A 33 22.55 -36.39 62.03
CA ARG A 33 21.85 -36.63 60.76
C ARG A 33 20.37 -37.03 60.95
N LYS A 34 20.04 -37.69 62.06
CA LYS A 34 18.67 -38.09 62.42
C LYS A 34 17.91 -37.02 63.21
N ASP A 35 18.57 -35.92 63.59
CA ASP A 35 17.95 -34.81 64.31
C ASP A 35 17.36 -33.81 63.30
N GLU A 36 16.05 -33.56 63.39
CA GLU A 36 15.37 -32.61 62.51
C GLU A 36 15.77 -31.15 62.75
N LYS A 37 16.33 -30.84 63.93
CA LYS A 37 16.66 -29.46 64.34
C LYS A 37 18.11 -29.08 64.09
N THR A 38 19.01 -30.05 63.94
CA THR A 38 20.45 -29.78 63.80
C THR A 38 20.98 -30.34 62.48
N HIS A 39 21.39 -29.44 61.59
CA HIS A 39 22.05 -29.82 60.35
C HIS A 39 23.53 -30.13 60.61
N GLU A 40 23.99 -31.27 60.11
CA GLU A 40 25.33 -31.81 60.27
C GLU A 40 26.42 -31.01 59.54
N GLN A 41 26.02 -30.29 58.49
CA GLN A 41 26.86 -29.42 57.67
C GLN A 41 26.02 -28.31 57.04
N ARG A 42 26.67 -27.22 56.64
CA ARG A 42 26.07 -26.12 55.89
C ARG A 42 26.99 -25.70 54.75
N GLU A 43 26.36 -25.19 53.69
CA GLU A 43 27.04 -24.59 52.56
C GLU A 43 26.68 -23.11 52.48
N LEU A 44 27.69 -22.27 52.28
CA LEU A 44 27.56 -20.86 51.98
C LEU A 44 28.10 -20.62 50.57
N VAL A 45 27.26 -20.03 49.71
CA VAL A 45 27.66 -19.60 48.36
C VAL A 45 27.83 -18.09 48.36
N VAL A 46 28.99 -17.61 47.90
CA VAL A 46 29.34 -16.19 47.85
C VAL A 46 29.69 -15.83 46.41
N ALA A 47 29.05 -14.79 45.87
CA ALA A 47 29.27 -14.30 44.51
C ALA A 47 29.19 -12.77 44.49
N ILE A 48 29.83 -12.13 43.50
CA ILE A 48 29.81 -10.69 43.30
C ILE A 48 29.20 -10.40 41.92
N GLY A 49 28.15 -9.57 41.88
CA GLY A 49 27.46 -9.16 40.63
C GLY A 49 26.75 -10.31 39.90
N GLU A 50 26.48 -10.11 38.61
CA GLU A 50 25.80 -11.07 37.73
C GLU A 50 26.75 -11.63 36.65
N GLY A 51 26.36 -12.74 36.02
CA GLY A 51 27.14 -13.35 34.94
C GLY A 51 27.13 -12.58 33.61
N LYS A 52 26.32 -11.51 33.51
CA LYS A 52 26.25 -10.61 32.35
C LYS A 52 27.13 -9.36 32.51
N ASP A 53 27.80 -9.21 33.64
CA ASP A 53 28.70 -8.09 33.88
C ASP A 53 29.88 -8.12 32.91
N ASP A 54 30.45 -6.94 32.64
CA ASP A 54 31.58 -6.78 31.71
C ASP A 54 32.74 -7.74 32.08
N PRO A 55 33.23 -8.58 31.14
CA PRO A 55 34.29 -9.55 31.39
C PRO A 55 35.54 -8.97 32.04
N LYS A 56 35.82 -7.66 31.86
CA LYS A 56 36.98 -6.98 32.47
C LYS A 56 36.99 -7.03 34.01
N TYR A 57 35.83 -7.20 34.65
CA TYR A 57 35.72 -7.27 36.11
C TYR A 57 35.89 -8.68 36.67
N ARG A 58 36.01 -9.71 35.81
CA ARG A 58 36.06 -11.11 36.23
C ARG A 58 37.25 -11.41 37.16
N GLU A 59 38.44 -10.98 36.79
CA GLU A 59 39.66 -11.16 37.61
C GLU A 59 39.57 -10.40 38.94
N ALA A 60 39.01 -9.19 38.94
CA ALA A 60 38.80 -8.40 40.15
C ALA A 60 37.82 -9.08 41.12
N LYS A 61 36.71 -9.65 40.61
CA LYS A 61 35.75 -10.44 41.39
C LYS A 61 36.43 -11.69 42.00
N LYS A 62 37.22 -12.39 41.19
CA LYS A 62 37.95 -13.60 41.60
C LYS A 62 38.94 -13.31 42.73
N GLU A 63 39.72 -12.23 42.61
CA GLU A 63 40.68 -11.81 43.64
C GLU A 63 39.96 -11.41 44.94
N ALA A 64 38.84 -10.67 44.86
CA ALA A 64 38.03 -10.35 46.04
C ALA A 64 37.47 -11.60 46.73
N LEU A 65 36.95 -12.58 45.97
CA LEU A 65 36.46 -13.86 46.50
C LEU A 65 37.58 -14.70 47.12
N LYS A 66 38.79 -14.67 46.54
CA LYS A 66 39.97 -15.35 47.09
C LYS A 66 40.39 -14.76 48.43
N ARG A 67 40.47 -13.43 48.55
CA ARG A 67 40.77 -12.77 49.83
C ARG A 67 39.70 -13.05 50.88
N TYR A 68 38.43 -13.06 50.47
CA TYR A 68 37.32 -13.42 51.34
C TYR A 68 37.45 -14.85 51.87
N ALA A 69 37.77 -15.80 51.00
CA ALA A 69 38.04 -17.20 51.31
C ALA A 69 39.16 -17.34 52.36
N GLU A 70 40.31 -16.70 52.13
CA GLU A 70 41.49 -16.75 53.00
C GLU A 70 41.19 -16.23 54.42
N ALA A 71 40.40 -15.16 54.54
CA ALA A 71 40.04 -14.57 55.83
C ALA A 71 38.85 -15.26 56.53
N PHE A 72 38.07 -16.09 55.82
CA PHE A 72 36.78 -16.60 56.31
C PHE A 72 36.92 -17.39 57.62
N GLN A 73 37.85 -18.34 57.69
CA GLN A 73 38.02 -19.20 58.86
C GLN A 73 38.47 -18.42 60.11
N GLY A 74 39.27 -17.37 59.93
CA GLY A 74 39.75 -16.50 61.02
C GLY A 74 38.64 -15.62 61.60
N ARG A 75 37.77 -15.07 60.75
CA ARG A 75 36.58 -14.32 61.20
C ARG A 75 35.50 -15.25 61.77
N ASN A 76 35.48 -16.50 61.33
CA ASN A 76 34.49 -17.49 61.73
C ASN A 76 35.10 -18.72 62.48
N PRO A 77 35.68 -18.57 63.68
CA PRO A 77 36.36 -19.67 64.38
C PRO A 77 35.47 -20.87 64.80
N ASN A 78 34.17 -20.66 64.94
CA ASN A 78 33.20 -21.71 65.30
C ASN A 78 32.50 -22.34 64.08
N LEU A 79 32.86 -21.90 62.87
CA LEU A 79 32.44 -22.53 61.63
C LEU A 79 33.64 -23.31 61.09
N ALA A 80 33.71 -24.61 61.38
CA ALA A 80 34.83 -25.43 60.96
C ALA A 80 34.69 -25.75 59.46
N VAL A 81 35.43 -25.05 58.62
CA VAL A 81 35.45 -25.28 57.16
C VAL A 81 36.14 -26.61 56.88
N TYR A 82 35.60 -27.38 55.95
CA TYR A 82 36.22 -28.63 55.48
C TYR A 82 36.40 -28.70 53.97
N ASN A 83 35.68 -27.87 53.23
CA ASN A 83 35.85 -27.75 51.80
C ASN A 83 35.52 -26.31 51.37
N MET A 84 36.34 -25.77 50.48
CA MET A 84 36.14 -24.45 49.91
C MET A 84 36.55 -24.49 48.44
N VAL A 85 35.62 -24.18 47.55
CA VAL A 85 35.80 -24.31 46.10
C VAL A 85 35.39 -23.03 45.41
N LEU A 86 36.28 -22.45 44.61
CA LEU A 86 36.01 -21.30 43.77
C LEU A 86 35.73 -21.80 42.35
N HIS A 87 34.50 -21.64 41.88
CA HIS A 87 34.11 -21.95 40.50
C HIS A 87 34.36 -20.71 39.64
N ASP A 88 35.32 -20.82 38.72
CA ASP A 88 35.66 -19.78 37.74
C ASP A 88 35.40 -20.24 36.28
N ASP A 89 34.81 -21.42 36.12
CA ASP A 89 34.41 -22.02 34.85
C ASP A 89 32.94 -21.76 34.50
N GLU A 90 32.17 -21.16 35.42
CA GLU A 90 30.76 -20.83 35.24
C GLU A 90 30.51 -19.37 34.81
N ALA A 91 29.25 -19.00 34.56
CA ALA A 91 28.87 -17.68 34.06
C ALA A 91 29.35 -16.52 34.96
N ASN A 92 29.29 -16.68 36.29
CA ASN A 92 29.83 -15.72 37.26
C ASN A 92 30.74 -16.47 38.24
N PRO A 93 31.98 -15.99 38.51
CA PRO A 93 32.82 -16.62 39.52
C PRO A 93 32.15 -16.59 40.89
N HIS A 94 32.11 -17.74 41.57
CA HIS A 94 31.45 -17.87 42.86
C HIS A 94 32.13 -18.93 43.75
N LEU A 95 32.05 -18.70 45.05
CA LEU A 95 32.76 -19.47 46.07
C LEU A 95 31.76 -20.30 46.88
N HIS A 96 31.98 -21.62 46.92
CA HIS A 96 31.29 -22.55 47.79
C HIS A 96 32.11 -22.81 49.05
N ILE A 97 31.57 -22.48 50.22
CA ILE A 97 32.19 -22.73 51.52
C ILE A 97 31.35 -23.75 52.27
N ASN A 98 31.92 -24.92 52.49
CA ASN A 98 31.29 -26.03 53.19
C ASN A 98 31.89 -26.16 54.60
N TYR A 99 31.03 -26.01 55.61
CA TYR A 99 31.47 -25.92 57.01
C TYR A 99 30.54 -26.65 57.99
N VAL A 100 31.06 -26.93 59.18
CA VAL A 100 30.33 -27.51 60.31
C VAL A 100 30.25 -26.50 61.45
N PRO A 101 29.07 -25.94 61.74
CA PRO A 101 28.91 -25.01 62.85
C PRO A 101 29.01 -25.76 64.18
N ASN A 102 29.87 -25.29 65.08
CA ASN A 102 30.11 -25.98 66.34
C ASN A 102 30.30 -25.00 67.50
N PHE A 103 30.02 -25.45 68.72
CA PHE A 103 30.13 -24.61 69.92
C PHE A 103 30.57 -25.46 71.12
N GLU A 104 31.16 -24.79 72.12
CA GLU A 104 31.53 -25.43 73.38
C GLU A 104 30.34 -25.48 74.35
N SER A 105 30.12 -26.63 74.98
CA SER A 105 28.99 -26.84 75.89
C SER A 105 29.45 -27.35 77.25
N SER A 106 28.94 -26.73 78.31
CA SER A 106 29.10 -27.19 79.70
C SER A 106 28.22 -28.39 80.05
N ARG A 107 27.22 -28.72 79.21
CA ARG A 107 26.27 -29.82 79.43
C ARG A 107 26.41 -30.88 78.33
N GLY A 108 26.74 -32.11 78.72
CA GLY A 108 26.82 -33.24 77.79
C GLY A 108 28.17 -33.32 77.09
N LEU A 109 28.17 -33.44 75.75
CA LEU A 109 29.39 -33.46 74.94
C LEU A 109 30.02 -32.06 74.95
N THR A 110 31.32 -31.97 75.24
CA THR A 110 32.03 -30.68 75.41
C THR A 110 32.00 -29.80 74.16
N ARG A 111 31.91 -30.39 72.97
CA ARG A 111 31.75 -29.65 71.71
C ARG A 111 30.57 -30.24 70.94
N ARG A 112 29.66 -29.40 70.43
CA ARG A 112 28.44 -29.84 69.76
C ARG A 112 28.22 -29.09 68.45
N VAL A 113 27.46 -29.69 67.54
CA VAL A 113 26.97 -29.03 66.33
C VAL A 113 25.79 -28.12 66.67
N GLY A 114 25.80 -26.89 66.17
CA GLY A 114 24.68 -25.94 66.31
C GLY A 114 25.02 -24.54 65.83
N MET A 115 24.25 -24.03 64.86
CA MET A 115 24.51 -22.73 64.20
C MET A 115 24.36 -21.56 65.17
N ASP A 116 23.22 -21.42 65.84
CA ASP A 116 22.94 -20.26 66.68
C ASP A 116 23.96 -20.12 67.82
N ARG A 117 24.31 -21.25 68.47
CA ARG A 117 25.30 -21.26 69.55
C ARG A 117 26.71 -21.00 69.04
N ALA A 118 27.05 -21.49 67.83
CA ALA A 118 28.33 -21.22 67.20
C ALA A 118 28.52 -19.71 66.98
N LEU A 119 27.52 -19.04 66.39
CA LEU A 119 27.52 -17.60 66.14
C LEU A 119 27.51 -16.77 67.43
N GLN A 120 26.72 -17.17 68.44
CA GLN A 120 26.69 -16.48 69.74
C GLN A 120 28.06 -16.50 70.44
N GLN A 121 28.77 -17.63 70.40
CA GLN A 121 30.11 -17.74 70.97
C GLN A 121 31.17 -16.96 70.16
N GLN A 122 30.86 -16.55 68.93
CA GLN A 122 31.66 -15.64 68.12
C GLN A 122 31.29 -14.17 68.33
N ALA A 123 30.53 -13.86 69.38
CA ALA A 123 30.06 -12.52 69.71
C ALA A 123 29.11 -11.87 68.69
N VAL A 124 28.46 -12.66 67.83
CA VAL A 124 27.37 -12.14 66.98
C VAL A 124 26.15 -11.82 67.85
N LYS A 125 25.65 -10.58 67.74
CA LYS A 125 24.49 -10.11 68.50
C LYS A 125 23.17 -10.60 67.87
N GLY A 126 22.16 -10.82 68.70
CA GLY A 126 20.80 -11.17 68.27
C GLY A 126 20.34 -12.55 68.75
N LYS A 127 19.09 -12.91 68.44
CA LYS A 127 18.49 -14.23 68.74
C LYS A 127 17.66 -14.73 67.55
N GLY A 128 17.62 -16.04 67.34
CA GLY A 128 16.81 -16.65 66.28
C GLY A 128 17.20 -16.17 64.88
N THR A 129 16.21 -15.74 64.08
CA THR A 129 16.42 -15.27 62.69
C THR A 129 17.27 -13.99 62.61
N GLU A 130 17.18 -13.12 63.61
CA GLU A 130 17.98 -11.88 63.70
C GLU A 130 19.48 -12.18 63.80
N LEU A 131 19.85 -13.24 64.52
CA LEU A 131 21.25 -13.65 64.69
C LEU A 131 21.90 -14.02 63.34
N ILE A 132 21.17 -14.78 62.51
CA ILE A 132 21.64 -15.16 61.17
C ILE A 132 21.68 -13.95 60.24
N ALA A 133 20.69 -13.04 60.34
CA ALA A 133 20.68 -11.81 59.55
C ALA A 133 21.87 -10.89 59.89
N ASN A 134 22.16 -10.70 61.17
CA ASN A 134 23.31 -9.89 61.62
C ASN A 134 24.64 -10.50 61.18
N TRP A 135 24.81 -11.81 61.33
CA TRP A 135 25.99 -12.50 60.81
C TRP A 135 26.12 -12.34 59.29
N ARG A 136 25.02 -12.54 58.54
CA ARG A 136 25.01 -12.37 57.09
C ARG A 136 25.37 -10.94 56.70
N GLN A 137 24.91 -9.94 57.43
CA GLN A 137 25.27 -8.55 57.18
C GLN A 137 26.77 -8.34 57.37
N LEU A 138 27.37 -8.83 58.47
CA LEU A 138 28.83 -8.76 58.68
C LEU A 138 29.63 -9.42 57.56
N GLU A 139 29.20 -10.60 57.11
CA GLU A 139 29.83 -11.29 55.97
C GLU A 139 29.69 -10.50 54.66
N THR A 140 28.52 -9.89 54.45
CA THR A 140 28.22 -9.12 53.25
C THR A 140 29.01 -7.81 53.22
N ASP A 141 29.14 -7.14 54.36
CA ASP A 141 29.90 -5.88 54.49
C ASP A 141 31.39 -6.12 54.22
N TYR A 142 31.92 -7.28 54.66
CA TYR A 142 33.31 -7.64 54.42
C TYR A 142 33.61 -7.99 52.96
N ILE A 143 32.75 -8.77 52.29
CA ILE A 143 32.93 -9.00 50.84
C ILE A 143 32.72 -7.71 50.04
N GLU A 144 31.83 -6.82 50.49
CA GLU A 144 31.61 -5.51 49.88
C GLU A 144 32.86 -4.62 49.99
N SER A 145 33.55 -4.60 51.13
CA SER A 145 34.81 -3.84 51.26
C SER A 145 35.89 -4.38 50.32
N LEU A 146 36.03 -5.70 50.23
CA LEU A 146 36.97 -6.34 49.29
C LEU A 146 36.60 -6.05 47.82
N ALA A 147 35.31 -6.05 47.48
CA ALA A 147 34.85 -5.71 46.14
C ALA A 147 35.19 -4.25 45.77
N LYS A 148 35.00 -3.30 46.70
CA LYS A 148 35.33 -1.88 46.49
C LYS A 148 36.83 -1.63 46.30
N GLU A 149 37.69 -2.46 46.91
CA GLU A 149 39.14 -2.38 46.69
C GLU A 149 39.56 -2.82 45.28
N GLN A 150 38.85 -3.80 44.70
CA GLN A 150 39.23 -4.41 43.43
C GLN A 150 38.46 -3.85 42.22
N ILE A 151 37.26 -3.31 42.43
CA ILE A 151 36.33 -2.86 41.38
C ILE A 151 36.04 -1.36 41.56
N PRO A 152 36.53 -0.48 40.66
CA PRO A 152 36.22 0.95 40.68
C PRO A 152 34.72 1.21 40.56
N ASN A 153 34.19 2.16 41.35
CA ASN A 153 32.77 2.57 41.36
C ASN A 153 31.79 1.44 41.69
N PHE A 154 32.19 0.47 42.51
CA PHE A 154 31.30 -0.59 42.96
C PHE A 154 30.19 -0.06 43.89
N GLU A 155 28.93 -0.18 43.45
CA GLU A 155 27.75 0.11 44.25
C GLU A 155 26.91 -1.15 44.47
N ARG A 156 26.47 -1.35 45.72
CA ARG A 156 25.61 -2.48 46.09
C ARG A 156 24.13 -2.11 45.93
N ALA A 157 23.39 -2.94 45.20
CA ALA A 157 21.93 -2.89 45.17
C ALA A 157 21.31 -3.88 46.18
N ASN A 158 20.33 -3.42 46.97
CA ASN A 158 19.54 -4.30 47.84
C ASN A 158 18.32 -4.85 47.07
N VAL A 159 18.47 -6.05 46.51
CA VAL A 159 17.46 -6.73 45.68
C VAL A 159 16.55 -7.67 46.48
N GLY A 160 16.63 -7.67 47.81
CA GLY A 160 15.80 -8.50 48.68
C GLY A 160 16.13 -10.01 48.64
N SER A 161 15.28 -10.81 49.30
CA SER A 161 15.40 -12.28 49.30
C SER A 161 14.72 -12.87 48.08
N HIS A 162 15.50 -13.45 47.15
CA HIS A 162 14.96 -14.16 46.00
C HIS A 162 14.22 -15.43 46.45
N LYS A 163 13.05 -15.71 45.88
CA LYS A 163 12.40 -17.02 45.99
C LYS A 163 13.33 -18.04 45.32
N TYR A 164 13.92 -18.95 46.09
CA TYR A 164 14.92 -19.90 45.60
C TYR A 164 14.33 -20.77 44.47
N MET A 165 14.72 -20.50 43.22
CA MET A 165 14.46 -21.39 42.08
C MET A 165 15.66 -22.31 41.89
N LYS A 166 15.43 -23.60 41.68
CA LYS A 166 16.53 -24.54 41.38
C LYS A 166 17.18 -24.14 40.06
N VAL A 167 18.51 -24.28 39.94
CA VAL A 167 19.29 -23.89 38.75
C VAL A 167 18.67 -24.40 37.44
N ARG A 168 18.21 -25.66 37.42
CA ARG A 168 17.52 -26.25 36.27
C ARG A 168 16.25 -25.48 35.87
N GLN A 169 15.42 -25.09 36.83
CA GLN A 169 14.19 -24.33 36.58
C GLN A 169 14.49 -22.93 36.06
N TYR A 170 15.60 -22.32 36.49
CA TYR A 170 16.04 -21.04 35.96
C TYR A 170 16.51 -21.15 34.50
N LYS A 171 17.26 -22.21 34.14
CA LYS A 171 17.66 -22.47 32.76
C LYS A 171 16.46 -22.68 31.84
N GLU A 172 15.51 -23.52 32.27
CA GLU A 172 14.26 -23.77 31.53
C GLU A 172 13.45 -22.47 31.33
N TYR A 173 13.36 -21.62 32.37
CA TYR A 173 12.71 -20.31 32.27
C TYR A 173 13.44 -19.35 31.30
N ALA A 174 14.77 -19.30 31.37
CA ALA A 174 15.58 -18.42 30.51
C ALA A 174 15.48 -18.83 29.03
N GLU A 175 15.48 -20.13 28.73
CA GLU A 175 15.28 -20.67 27.37
C GLU A 175 13.87 -20.36 26.84
N ALA A 176 12.84 -20.57 27.67
CA ALA A 176 11.47 -20.24 27.29
C ALA A 176 11.30 -18.74 27.04
N LYS A 177 11.88 -17.88 27.90
CA LYS A 177 11.89 -16.44 27.73
C LYS A 177 12.57 -16.02 26.42
N SER A 178 13.76 -16.55 26.13
CA SER A 178 14.47 -16.25 24.88
C SER A 178 13.69 -16.70 23.64
N THR A 179 13.03 -17.85 23.70
CA THR A 179 12.20 -18.36 22.60
C THR A 179 11.02 -17.42 22.33
N ILE A 180 10.35 -16.95 23.39
CA ILE A 180 9.23 -16.01 23.27
C ILE A 180 9.72 -14.66 22.75
N GLU A 181 10.84 -14.13 23.26
CA GLU A 181 11.44 -12.87 22.79
C GLU A 181 11.76 -12.92 21.29
N ASN A 182 12.37 -14.00 20.81
CA ASN A 182 12.66 -14.20 19.38
C ASN A 182 11.37 -14.26 18.55
N GLN A 183 10.33 -14.96 19.03
CA GLN A 183 9.04 -15.02 18.33
C GLN A 183 8.36 -13.65 18.29
N VAL A 184 8.42 -12.87 19.37
CA VAL A 184 7.87 -11.50 19.40
C VAL A 184 8.59 -10.64 18.38
N GLN A 185 9.92 -10.65 18.38
CA GLN A 185 10.72 -9.87 17.43
C GLN A 185 10.41 -10.26 15.96
N GLU A 186 10.31 -11.55 15.66
CA GLU A 186 9.94 -12.03 14.31
C GLU A 186 8.55 -11.52 13.88
N LYS A 187 7.58 -11.50 14.80
CA LYS A 187 6.23 -10.99 14.51
C LYS A 187 6.22 -9.47 14.36
N GLU A 188 7.00 -8.74 15.14
CA GLU A 188 7.17 -7.28 15.00
C GLU A 188 7.75 -6.91 13.63
N THR A 189 8.79 -7.60 13.17
CA THR A 189 9.35 -7.37 11.83
C THR A 189 8.34 -7.66 10.72
N LYS A 190 7.53 -8.73 10.86
CA LYS A 190 6.45 -9.03 9.91
C LYS A 190 5.36 -7.95 9.91
N LEU A 191 5.00 -7.42 11.08
CA LEU A 191 4.04 -6.32 11.21
C LEU A 191 4.55 -5.05 10.54
N GLN A 192 5.83 -4.69 10.73
CA GLN A 192 6.45 -3.56 10.06
C GLN A 192 6.44 -3.71 8.53
N GLY A 193 6.69 -4.92 8.02
CA GLY A 193 6.58 -5.21 6.59
C GLY A 193 5.16 -5.01 6.05
N ILE A 194 4.15 -5.48 6.79
CA ILE A 194 2.73 -5.29 6.43
C ILE A 194 2.36 -3.81 6.44
N ASP A 195 2.82 -3.04 7.43
CA ASP A 195 2.57 -1.60 7.54
C ASP A 195 3.16 -0.82 6.36
N TYR A 196 4.38 -1.16 5.95
CA TYR A 196 5.01 -0.61 4.75
C TYR A 196 4.19 -0.90 3.48
N HIS A 197 3.71 -2.13 3.31
CA HIS A 197 2.86 -2.49 2.18
C HIS A 197 1.51 -1.77 2.19
N LEU A 198 0.89 -1.61 3.37
CA LEU A 198 -0.36 -0.86 3.53
C LEU A 198 -0.20 0.60 3.11
N LYS A 199 0.88 1.25 3.54
CA LYS A 199 1.18 2.64 3.18
C LYS A 199 1.36 2.81 1.66
N ASN A 200 2.07 1.89 1.01
CA ASN A 200 2.24 1.91 -0.44
C ASN A 200 0.91 1.68 -1.19
N VAL A 201 0.04 0.80 -0.67
CA VAL A 201 -1.30 0.60 -1.24
C VAL A 201 -2.16 1.86 -1.07
N GLU A 202 -2.07 2.55 0.06
CA GLU A 202 -2.78 3.81 0.31
C GLU A 202 -2.32 4.92 -0.64
N GLU A 203 -1.01 5.07 -0.84
CA GLU A 203 -0.42 6.01 -1.81
C GLU A 203 -0.93 5.73 -3.24
N LYS A 204 -0.84 4.48 -3.71
CA LYS A 204 -1.36 4.08 -5.02
C LYS A 204 -2.86 4.29 -5.17
N THR A 205 -3.63 4.08 -4.09
CA THR A 205 -5.08 4.31 -4.09
C THR A 205 -5.39 5.80 -4.27
N ASN A 206 -4.61 6.68 -3.61
CA ASN A 206 -4.74 8.12 -3.78
C ASN A 206 -4.39 8.57 -5.22
N GLU A 207 -3.30 8.04 -5.79
CA GLU A 207 -2.92 8.30 -7.20
C GLU A 207 -4.01 7.86 -8.18
N LEU A 208 -4.56 6.65 -8.00
CA LEU A 208 -5.69 6.13 -8.77
C LEU A 208 -6.92 7.03 -8.65
N GLN A 209 -7.20 7.55 -7.46
CA GLN A 209 -8.34 8.43 -7.23
C GLN A 209 -8.18 9.80 -7.90
N VAL A 210 -6.97 10.34 -7.94
CA VAL A 210 -6.66 11.56 -8.71
C VAL A 210 -6.83 11.31 -10.20
N THR A 211 -6.30 10.20 -10.70
CA THR A 211 -6.40 9.81 -12.12
C THR A 211 -7.85 9.61 -12.55
N LYS A 212 -8.65 8.93 -11.71
CA LYS A 212 -10.10 8.77 -11.92
C LYS A 212 -10.81 10.12 -12.08
N LYS A 213 -10.56 11.08 -11.19
CA LYS A 213 -11.15 12.43 -11.26
C LYS A 213 -10.71 13.23 -12.49
N SER A 214 -9.51 12.96 -13.02
CA SER A 214 -9.05 13.56 -14.28
C SER A 214 -9.82 12.97 -15.45
N LEU A 215 -9.86 11.64 -15.55
CA LEU A 215 -10.60 10.94 -16.61
C LEU A 215 -12.09 11.28 -16.61
N GLU A 216 -12.72 11.40 -15.44
CA GLU A 216 -14.12 11.84 -15.34
C GLU A 216 -14.33 13.24 -15.93
N ARG A 217 -13.38 14.18 -15.72
CA ARG A 217 -13.42 15.50 -16.34
C ARG A 217 -13.21 15.43 -17.85
N ASP A 218 -12.21 14.68 -18.31
CA ASP A 218 -11.92 14.53 -19.74
C ASP A 218 -13.11 13.94 -20.49
N VAL A 219 -13.81 12.95 -19.90
CA VAL A 219 -15.03 12.37 -20.45
C VAL A 219 -16.14 13.43 -20.54
N ILE A 220 -16.37 14.22 -19.47
CA ILE A 220 -17.38 15.28 -19.47
C ILE A 220 -17.09 16.31 -20.57
N ASP A 221 -15.84 16.74 -20.72
CA ASP A 221 -15.48 17.74 -21.72
C ASP A 221 -15.59 17.18 -23.14
N LYS A 222 -15.21 15.93 -23.37
CA LYS A 222 -15.44 15.25 -24.66
C LYS A 222 -16.92 15.10 -24.99
N TYR A 223 -17.79 14.85 -24.00
CA TYR A 223 -19.25 14.85 -24.22
C TYR A 223 -19.77 16.23 -24.63
N LYS A 224 -19.25 17.32 -24.06
CA LYS A 224 -19.63 18.69 -24.48
C LYS A 224 -19.17 18.98 -25.92
N GLU A 225 -17.93 18.62 -26.26
CA GLU A 225 -17.41 18.76 -27.63
C GLU A 225 -18.27 17.98 -28.63
N LEU A 226 -18.63 16.74 -28.30
CA LEU A 226 -19.48 15.89 -29.14
C LEU A 226 -20.86 16.53 -29.37
N GLU A 227 -21.47 17.11 -28.34
CA GLU A 227 -22.77 17.78 -28.44
C GLU A 227 -22.71 19.00 -29.38
N ILE A 228 -21.60 19.76 -29.33
CA ILE A 228 -21.36 20.91 -30.22
C ILE A 228 -21.23 20.43 -31.67
N VAL A 229 -20.39 19.41 -31.91
CA VAL A 229 -20.20 18.83 -33.25
C VAL A 229 -21.52 18.28 -33.79
N LYS A 230 -22.32 17.61 -32.95
CA LYS A 230 -23.62 17.07 -33.35
C LYS A 230 -24.58 18.16 -33.83
N ARG A 231 -24.67 19.29 -33.12
CA ARG A 231 -25.47 20.45 -33.59
C ARG A 231 -24.95 21.04 -34.90
N GLN A 232 -23.63 21.11 -35.08
CA GLN A 232 -23.04 21.61 -36.32
C GLN A 232 -23.38 20.68 -37.51
N VAL A 233 -23.33 19.37 -37.30
CA VAL A 233 -23.72 18.37 -38.31
C VAL A 233 -25.21 18.45 -38.64
N GLU A 234 -26.08 18.60 -37.63
CA GLU A 234 -27.53 18.77 -37.83
C GLU A 234 -27.83 20.03 -38.67
N ASN A 235 -27.25 21.18 -38.30
CA ASN A 235 -27.40 22.43 -39.06
C ASN A 235 -26.82 22.32 -40.49
N GLY A 236 -25.66 21.67 -40.64
CA GLY A 236 -25.07 21.38 -41.95
C GLY A 236 -25.98 20.50 -42.82
N SER A 237 -26.62 19.50 -42.22
CA SER A 237 -27.58 18.61 -42.90
C SER A 237 -28.82 19.36 -43.38
N GLU A 238 -29.39 20.25 -42.56
CA GLU A 238 -30.53 21.09 -42.93
C GLU A 238 -30.20 22.00 -44.13
N LYS A 239 -29.02 22.64 -44.10
CA LYS A 239 -28.52 23.45 -45.23
C LYS A 239 -28.34 22.63 -46.50
N LEU A 240 -27.79 21.42 -46.40
CA LEU A 240 -27.63 20.49 -47.53
C LEU A 240 -28.98 20.09 -48.14
N GLN A 241 -30.00 19.86 -47.30
CA GLN A 241 -31.36 19.60 -47.78
C GLN A 241 -31.93 20.78 -48.57
N LEU A 242 -31.78 22.01 -48.05
CA LEU A 242 -32.20 23.23 -48.74
C LEU A 242 -31.48 23.42 -50.08
N ILE A 243 -30.17 23.20 -50.11
CA ILE A 243 -29.37 23.28 -51.34
C ILE A 243 -29.85 22.23 -52.35
N SER A 244 -30.06 20.98 -51.90
CA SER A 244 -30.53 19.89 -52.76
C SER A 244 -31.91 20.19 -53.37
N GLN A 245 -32.85 20.71 -52.58
CA GLN A 245 -34.17 21.13 -53.10
C GLN A 245 -34.04 22.24 -54.15
N ARG A 246 -33.21 23.24 -53.88
CA ARG A 246 -33.00 24.37 -54.80
C ARG A 246 -32.28 23.95 -56.09
N HIS A 247 -31.38 22.97 -56.00
CA HIS A 247 -30.72 22.38 -57.17
C HIS A 247 -31.73 21.69 -58.09
N VAL A 248 -32.63 20.87 -57.55
CA VAL A 248 -33.71 20.22 -58.33
C VAL A 248 -34.63 21.26 -58.98
N GLU A 249 -34.93 22.37 -58.30
CA GLU A 249 -35.74 23.45 -58.87
C GLU A 249 -35.01 24.16 -60.03
N LEU A 250 -33.70 24.40 -59.88
CA LEU A 250 -32.87 24.98 -60.93
C LEU A 250 -32.72 24.05 -62.14
N GLU A 251 -32.51 22.75 -61.93
CA GLU A 251 -32.46 21.76 -63.02
C GLU A 251 -33.74 21.79 -63.86
N LYS A 252 -34.93 21.83 -63.21
CA LYS A 252 -36.21 21.95 -63.91
C LYS A 252 -36.33 23.24 -64.73
N ARG A 253 -35.84 24.37 -64.19
CA ARG A 253 -35.84 25.65 -64.93
C ARG A 253 -34.88 25.60 -66.13
N VAL A 254 -33.72 24.96 -65.98
CA VAL A 254 -32.78 24.77 -67.09
C VAL A 254 -33.38 23.89 -68.18
N GLU A 255 -34.02 22.77 -67.83
CA GLU A 255 -34.75 21.94 -68.80
C GLU A 255 -35.86 22.72 -69.53
N GLN A 256 -36.60 23.56 -68.80
CA GLN A 256 -37.66 24.39 -69.39
C GLN A 256 -37.09 25.41 -70.38
N MET A 257 -36.03 26.13 -69.99
CA MET A 257 -35.36 27.08 -70.89
C MET A 257 -34.74 26.37 -72.10
N GLN A 258 -34.22 25.16 -71.94
CA GLN A 258 -33.70 24.36 -73.05
C GLN A 258 -34.82 24.03 -74.05
N LYS A 259 -36.01 23.63 -73.58
CA LYS A 259 -37.17 23.39 -74.46
C LYS A 259 -37.63 24.64 -75.20
N GLU A 260 -37.62 25.80 -74.54
CA GLU A 260 -37.94 27.09 -75.18
C GLU A 260 -36.92 27.47 -76.25
N LEU A 261 -35.64 27.22 -75.99
CA LEU A 261 -34.56 27.43 -76.95
C LEU A 261 -34.66 26.47 -78.14
N ASP A 262 -34.91 25.19 -77.90
CA ASP A 262 -35.10 24.19 -78.96
C ASP A 262 -36.28 24.60 -79.87
N SER A 263 -37.40 25.04 -79.28
CA SER A 263 -38.56 25.54 -80.03
C SER A 263 -38.28 26.82 -80.84
N ALA A 264 -37.44 27.74 -80.33
CA ALA A 264 -37.02 28.92 -81.07
C ALA A 264 -36.02 28.57 -82.18
N THR A 265 -35.19 27.54 -81.97
CA THR A 265 -34.24 27.02 -82.95
C THR A 265 -34.97 26.35 -84.12
N ASP A 266 -36.07 25.64 -83.88
CA ASP A 266 -36.94 25.07 -84.92
C ASP A 266 -37.51 26.13 -85.90
N GLN A 267 -37.59 27.39 -85.50
CA GLN A 267 -38.04 28.51 -86.35
C GLN A 267 -36.92 29.07 -87.25
N VAL A 268 -35.68 28.59 -87.07
CA VAL A 268 -34.51 28.99 -87.87
C VAL A 268 -34.13 27.85 -88.80
N PRO A 269 -34.10 28.07 -90.13
CA PRO A 269 -33.71 27.03 -91.09
C PRO A 269 -32.26 26.54 -90.88
N ASN A 270 -32.04 25.23 -90.92
CA ASN A 270 -30.71 24.60 -90.81
C ASN A 270 -29.85 24.71 -92.08
N GLU A 271 -30.44 25.16 -93.19
CA GLU A 271 -29.78 25.33 -94.48
C GLU A 271 -29.71 26.82 -94.86
N PRO A 272 -28.75 27.24 -95.71
CA PRO A 272 -28.67 28.62 -96.17
C PRO A 272 -29.99 29.04 -96.83
N VAL A 273 -30.64 30.07 -96.28
CA VAL A 273 -31.89 30.60 -96.83
C VAL A 273 -31.61 31.19 -98.21
N VAL A 274 -32.11 30.53 -99.26
CA VAL A 274 -32.14 31.09 -100.61
C VAL A 274 -33.34 32.01 -100.68
N ILE A 275 -33.11 33.33 -100.70
CA ILE A 275 -34.19 34.33 -100.77
C ILE A 275 -34.78 34.33 -102.19
N PRO A 276 -36.03 33.87 -102.40
CA PRO A 276 -36.65 33.93 -103.71
C PRO A 276 -36.98 35.39 -104.05
N PHE A 277 -36.42 35.92 -105.14
CA PHE A 277 -36.71 37.26 -105.63
C PHE A 277 -37.63 37.22 -106.85
N LEU A 278 -38.60 38.13 -106.93
CA LEU A 278 -39.58 38.15 -108.03
C LEU A 278 -38.90 38.51 -109.37
N ARG A 279 -38.01 39.49 -109.35
CA ARG A 279 -37.23 39.96 -110.50
C ARG A 279 -36.09 40.88 -110.06
N ARG A 280 -35.15 41.14 -110.97
CA ARG A 280 -34.21 42.26 -110.81
C ARG A 280 -34.91 43.57 -111.18
N GLU A 281 -34.63 44.62 -110.42
CA GLU A 281 -35.14 45.95 -110.71
C GLU A 281 -34.59 46.42 -112.07
N VAL A 282 -35.44 47.07 -112.87
CA VAL A 282 -35.08 47.56 -114.20
C VAL A 282 -35.35 49.05 -114.21
N ILE A 283 -34.31 49.86 -114.41
CA ILE A 283 -34.45 51.29 -114.59
C ILE A 283 -34.48 51.59 -116.08
N THR A 284 -35.48 52.34 -116.50
CA THR A 284 -35.57 52.89 -117.86
C THR A 284 -34.85 54.23 -117.89
N GLU A 285 -33.67 54.26 -118.49
CA GLU A 285 -33.01 55.51 -118.85
C GLU A 285 -33.50 55.90 -120.26
N VAL A 286 -34.18 57.04 -120.34
CA VAL A 286 -34.65 57.63 -121.58
C VAL A 286 -33.62 58.64 -122.03
N GLN A 287 -32.93 58.37 -123.14
CA GLN A 287 -32.06 59.35 -123.78
C GLN A 287 -32.81 60.00 -124.95
N ASP A 288 -33.09 61.28 -124.83
CA ASP A 288 -33.70 62.07 -125.90
C ASP A 288 -32.68 62.31 -127.02
N LYS A 289 -33.03 61.91 -128.24
CA LYS A 289 -32.24 62.19 -129.46
C LYS A 289 -32.78 63.45 -130.12
N MET A 290 -31.90 64.29 -130.68
CA MET A 290 -32.32 65.55 -131.32
C MET A 290 -33.23 65.38 -132.55
N PHE A 291 -33.32 64.19 -133.17
CA PHE A 291 -34.34 63.85 -134.16
C PHE A 291 -34.70 62.35 -134.09
N GLY A 292 -36.00 62.04 -134.02
CA GLY A 292 -36.56 60.68 -133.91
C GLY A 292 -37.00 60.28 -132.48
N LYS A 293 -37.78 59.19 -132.35
CA LYS A 293 -38.31 58.72 -131.05
C LYS A 293 -37.17 58.42 -130.07
N ALA A 294 -37.33 58.87 -128.81
CA ALA A 294 -36.34 58.71 -127.74
C ALA A 294 -35.86 57.27 -127.59
N GLU A 295 -34.56 57.09 -127.34
CA GLU A 295 -33.96 55.77 -127.18
C GLU A 295 -34.16 55.33 -125.72
N ILE A 296 -35.03 54.33 -125.54
CA ILE A 296 -35.35 53.78 -124.23
C ILE A 296 -34.41 52.61 -123.97
N THR A 297 -33.40 52.83 -123.14
CA THR A 297 -32.51 51.76 -122.68
C THR A 297 -32.97 51.23 -121.32
N LYS A 298 -33.34 49.94 -121.29
CA LYS A 298 -33.65 49.22 -120.05
C LYS A 298 -32.36 48.66 -119.47
N LYS A 299 -31.89 49.21 -118.35
CA LYS A 299 -30.75 48.68 -117.61
C LYS A 299 -31.26 47.89 -116.41
N GLN A 300 -30.91 46.61 -116.34
CA GLN A 300 -31.13 45.82 -115.13
C GLN A 300 -30.16 46.31 -114.05
N THR A 301 -30.69 46.65 -112.88
CA THR A 301 -29.88 46.98 -111.72
C THR A 301 -29.42 45.70 -111.02
N ARG A 302 -28.53 45.85 -110.03
CA ARG A 302 -28.13 44.76 -109.14
C ARG A 302 -29.12 44.51 -108.00
N ASN A 303 -30.21 45.28 -107.93
CA ASN A 303 -31.19 45.21 -106.84
C ASN A 303 -32.25 44.14 -107.13
N TYR A 304 -32.64 43.42 -106.09
CA TYR A 304 -33.64 42.36 -106.13
C TYR A 304 -34.99 42.86 -105.60
N VAL A 305 -36.08 42.58 -106.30
CA VAL A 305 -37.44 42.98 -105.90
C VAL A 305 -38.14 41.83 -105.18
N LEU A 306 -38.61 42.09 -103.96
CA LEU A 306 -39.34 41.13 -103.11
C LEU A 306 -40.82 41.52 -103.00
N SER A 307 -41.71 40.53 -102.82
CA SER A 307 -43.10 40.79 -102.42
C SER A 307 -43.19 41.26 -100.97
N GLN A 308 -44.32 41.85 -100.58
CA GLN A 308 -44.54 42.26 -99.20
C GLN A 308 -44.60 41.07 -98.24
N GLU A 309 -45.19 39.94 -98.63
CA GLU A 309 -45.16 38.72 -97.82
C GLU A 309 -43.73 38.16 -97.69
N GLN A 310 -42.97 38.11 -98.80
CA GLN A 310 -41.58 37.62 -98.81
C GLN A 310 -40.67 38.49 -97.92
N TYR A 311 -40.83 39.81 -97.98
CA TYR A 311 -40.07 40.72 -97.13
C TYR A 311 -40.44 40.56 -95.66
N GLN A 312 -41.72 40.38 -95.33
CA GLN A 312 -42.18 40.15 -93.95
C GLN A 312 -41.66 38.82 -93.39
N GLU A 313 -41.71 37.75 -94.16
CA GLU A 313 -41.22 36.43 -93.76
C GLU A 313 -39.70 36.42 -93.56
N PHE A 314 -38.96 37.02 -94.50
CA PHE A 314 -37.52 37.22 -94.37
C PHE A 314 -37.15 38.07 -93.15
N THR A 315 -37.87 39.17 -92.92
CA THR A 315 -37.64 40.05 -91.77
C THR A 315 -37.90 39.33 -90.44
N LYS A 316 -38.92 38.46 -90.37
CA LYS A 316 -39.20 37.64 -89.19
C LYS A 316 -38.06 36.65 -88.90
N GLN A 317 -37.59 35.94 -89.92
CA GLN A 317 -36.49 34.98 -89.78
C GLN A 317 -35.18 35.66 -89.38
N VAL A 318 -34.83 36.79 -90.01
CA VAL A 318 -33.62 37.54 -89.70
C VAL A 318 -33.68 38.11 -88.28
N ASN A 319 -34.81 38.69 -87.87
CA ASN A 319 -34.97 39.22 -86.51
C ASN A 319 -34.91 38.11 -85.46
N ALA A 320 -35.51 36.94 -85.73
CA ALA A 320 -35.41 35.78 -84.85
C ALA A 320 -33.95 35.30 -84.71
N ALA A 321 -33.23 35.13 -85.83
CA ALA A 321 -31.84 34.70 -85.84
C ALA A 321 -30.89 35.69 -85.13
N VAL A 322 -31.09 37.00 -85.33
CA VAL A 322 -30.31 38.04 -84.63
C VAL A 322 -30.60 38.01 -83.12
N THR A 323 -31.86 37.81 -82.73
CA THR A 323 -32.25 37.74 -81.32
C THR A 323 -31.64 36.51 -80.64
N ILE A 324 -31.72 35.33 -81.27
CA ILE A 324 -31.12 34.08 -80.78
C ILE A 324 -29.60 34.20 -80.66
N LYS A 325 -28.93 34.77 -81.68
CA LYS A 325 -27.48 34.98 -81.65
C LYS A 325 -27.07 35.90 -80.50
N ASN A 326 -27.78 37.02 -80.33
CA ASN A 326 -27.48 37.99 -79.28
C ASN A 326 -27.72 37.41 -77.88
N ASP A 327 -28.80 36.66 -77.67
CA ASP A 327 -29.08 36.01 -76.38
C ASP A 327 -28.10 34.86 -76.07
N TYR A 328 -27.73 34.05 -77.07
CA TYR A 328 -26.71 33.01 -76.88
C TYR A 328 -25.33 33.60 -76.57
N GLU A 329 -24.91 34.64 -77.29
CA GLU A 329 -23.64 35.33 -77.00
C GLU A 329 -23.64 36.00 -75.62
N ARG A 330 -24.78 36.56 -75.19
CA ARG A 330 -24.96 37.14 -73.85
C ARG A 330 -24.86 36.07 -72.77
N LEU A 331 -25.59 34.96 -72.90
CA LEU A 331 -25.58 33.85 -71.94
C LEU A 331 -24.18 33.22 -71.82
N ARG A 332 -23.47 33.03 -72.93
CA ARG A 332 -22.13 32.44 -72.93
C ARG A 332 -21.06 33.33 -72.28
N LYS A 333 -21.30 34.66 -72.26
CA LYS A 333 -20.41 35.65 -71.62
C LYS A 333 -20.81 35.98 -70.19
N THR A 334 -22.00 35.58 -69.73
CA THR A 334 -22.39 35.83 -68.34
C THR A 334 -21.58 34.99 -67.36
N ASN A 335 -21.17 35.62 -66.25
CA ASN A 335 -20.48 34.96 -65.13
C ASN A 335 -21.23 33.71 -64.62
N PHE A 336 -22.55 33.66 -64.82
CA PHE A 336 -23.42 32.57 -64.36
C PHE A 336 -23.01 31.17 -64.88
N VAL A 337 -22.60 31.03 -66.14
CA VAL A 337 -22.25 29.71 -66.69
C VAL A 337 -20.93 29.19 -66.12
N GLN A 338 -19.94 30.08 -65.96
CA GLN A 338 -18.66 29.74 -65.35
C GLN A 338 -18.80 29.47 -63.84
N GLU A 339 -19.64 30.25 -63.16
CA GLU A 339 -19.94 30.07 -61.74
C GLU A 339 -20.69 28.76 -61.49
N ASN A 340 -21.60 28.35 -62.38
CA ASN A 340 -22.35 27.09 -62.23
C ASN A 340 -21.47 25.84 -62.40
N GLU A 341 -20.51 25.85 -63.35
CA GLU A 341 -19.49 24.80 -63.47
C GLU A 341 -18.61 24.71 -62.20
N GLY A 342 -18.17 25.87 -61.68
CA GLY A 342 -17.41 25.93 -60.42
C GLY A 342 -18.20 25.41 -59.22
N LEU A 343 -19.49 25.74 -59.13
CA LEU A 343 -20.39 25.23 -58.09
C LEU A 343 -20.63 23.72 -58.22
N ARG A 344 -20.70 23.18 -59.44
CA ARG A 344 -20.86 21.73 -59.69
C ARG A 344 -19.64 20.95 -59.21
N LEU A 345 -18.43 21.41 -59.56
CA LEU A 345 -17.17 20.83 -59.09
C LEU A 345 -17.03 20.93 -57.56
N GLY A 346 -17.37 22.09 -56.97
CA GLY A 346 -17.39 22.26 -55.51
C GLY A 346 -18.40 21.34 -54.81
N GLY A 347 -19.56 21.13 -55.42
CA GLY A 347 -20.58 20.20 -54.94
C GLY A 347 -20.12 18.74 -54.96
N GLU A 348 -19.47 18.30 -56.04
CA GLU A 348 -18.88 16.95 -56.13
C GLU A 348 -17.81 16.72 -55.06
N TYR A 349 -16.94 17.71 -54.81
CA TYR A 349 -15.92 17.65 -53.74
C TYR A 349 -16.57 17.53 -52.35
N LEU A 350 -17.55 18.37 -52.03
CA LEU A 350 -18.27 18.31 -50.75
C LEU A 350 -19.00 16.98 -50.53
N ILE A 351 -19.56 16.38 -51.59
CA ILE A 351 -20.20 15.05 -51.52
C ILE A 351 -19.15 13.99 -51.16
N GLN A 352 -17.94 14.08 -51.72
CA GLN A 352 -16.86 13.15 -51.44
C GLN A 352 -16.36 13.28 -49.99
N ASP A 353 -16.08 14.50 -49.52
CA ASP A 353 -15.70 14.76 -48.12
C ASP A 353 -16.77 14.23 -47.14
N ASN A 354 -18.05 14.41 -47.46
CA ASN A 354 -19.15 13.93 -46.61
C ASN A 354 -19.22 12.39 -46.55
N LYS A 355 -18.84 11.69 -47.63
CA LYS A 355 -18.72 10.22 -47.62
C LYS A 355 -17.57 9.77 -46.71
N GLU A 356 -16.42 10.45 -46.77
CA GLU A 356 -15.25 10.15 -45.94
C GLU A 356 -15.54 10.39 -44.46
N LEU A 357 -16.14 11.53 -44.12
CA LEU A 357 -16.57 11.84 -42.76
C LEU A 357 -17.56 10.81 -42.22
N LYS A 358 -18.50 10.30 -43.03
CA LYS A 358 -19.41 9.23 -42.61
C LYS A 358 -18.68 7.92 -42.30
N ILE A 359 -17.62 7.61 -43.02
CA ILE A 359 -16.79 6.41 -42.76
C ILE A 359 -16.03 6.59 -41.45
N GLU A 360 -15.40 7.75 -41.26
CA GLU A 360 -14.65 8.07 -40.04
C GLU A 360 -15.56 8.06 -38.80
N ASN A 361 -16.76 8.64 -38.90
CA ASN A 361 -17.73 8.66 -37.80
C ASN A 361 -18.17 7.24 -37.40
N LYS A 362 -18.40 6.34 -38.38
CA LYS A 362 -18.67 4.91 -38.10
C LYS A 362 -17.51 4.20 -37.44
N LYS A 363 -16.26 4.58 -37.74
CA LYS A 363 -15.06 4.03 -37.10
C LYS A 363 -14.99 4.48 -35.64
N LEU A 364 -15.17 5.78 -35.38
CA LEU A 364 -15.19 6.34 -34.03
C LEU A 364 -16.30 5.71 -33.17
N GLU A 365 -17.50 5.50 -33.73
CA GLU A 365 -18.57 4.78 -33.02
C GLU A 365 -18.17 3.36 -32.59
N ARG A 366 -17.37 2.65 -33.40
CA ARG A 366 -16.87 1.31 -33.04
C ARG A 366 -15.86 1.39 -31.90
N GLU A 367 -14.93 2.36 -31.96
CA GLU A 367 -13.94 2.58 -30.90
C GLU A 367 -14.62 2.93 -29.57
N VAL A 368 -15.62 3.83 -29.58
CA VAL A 368 -16.42 4.16 -28.40
C VAL A 368 -17.12 2.92 -27.81
N ARG A 369 -17.66 2.03 -28.65
CA ARG A 369 -18.26 0.77 -28.17
C ARG A 369 -17.24 -0.18 -27.54
N MET A 370 -16.03 -0.28 -28.10
CA MET A 370 -14.96 -1.10 -27.51
C MET A 370 -14.52 -0.55 -26.16
N LEU A 371 -14.26 0.76 -26.07
CA LEU A 371 -13.87 1.42 -24.81
C LEU A 371 -14.94 1.24 -23.72
N ASN A 372 -16.22 1.35 -24.05
CA ASN A 372 -17.31 1.10 -23.10
C ASN A 372 -17.34 -0.34 -22.58
N THR A 373 -16.93 -1.31 -23.41
CA THR A 373 -16.82 -2.72 -23.03
C THR A 373 -15.64 -2.92 -22.07
N GLU A 374 -14.49 -2.31 -22.35
CA GLU A 374 -13.32 -2.34 -21.47
C GLU A 374 -13.61 -1.68 -20.12
N ILE A 375 -14.26 -0.51 -20.11
CA ILE A 375 -14.68 0.17 -18.87
C ILE A 375 -15.60 -0.73 -18.04
N SER A 376 -16.55 -1.42 -18.68
CA SER A 376 -17.44 -2.37 -17.99
C SER A 376 -16.67 -3.54 -17.38
N SER A 377 -15.69 -4.09 -18.12
CA SER A 377 -14.80 -5.15 -17.62
C SER A 377 -13.96 -4.69 -16.43
N LEU A 378 -13.37 -3.50 -16.50
CA LEU A 378 -12.58 -2.93 -15.41
C LEU A 378 -13.42 -2.69 -14.15
N LYS A 379 -14.65 -2.20 -14.30
CA LYS A 379 -15.59 -2.05 -13.17
C LYS A 379 -15.90 -3.38 -12.49
N ALA A 380 -16.05 -4.47 -13.26
CA ALA A 380 -16.24 -5.79 -12.70
C ALA A 380 -15.01 -6.27 -11.91
N HIS A 381 -13.81 -6.12 -12.47
CA HIS A 381 -12.55 -6.46 -11.78
C HIS A 381 -12.37 -5.69 -10.47
N ILE A 382 -12.66 -4.38 -10.46
CA ILE A 382 -12.58 -3.56 -9.25
C ILE A 382 -13.51 -4.10 -8.16
N LYS A 383 -14.75 -4.44 -8.53
CA LYS A 383 -15.73 -5.01 -7.59
C LYS A 383 -15.27 -6.35 -7.00
N ASP A 384 -14.67 -7.21 -7.82
CA ASP A 384 -14.11 -8.48 -7.35
C ASP A 384 -12.93 -8.27 -6.40
N LEU A 385 -12.04 -7.32 -6.71
CA LEU A 385 -10.94 -6.92 -5.83
C LEU A 385 -11.43 -6.40 -4.48
N GLU A 386 -12.44 -5.53 -4.47
CA GLU A 386 -13.08 -5.05 -3.23
C GLU A 386 -13.64 -6.21 -2.39
N MET A 387 -14.28 -7.19 -3.03
CA MET A 387 -14.80 -8.38 -2.34
C MET A 387 -13.67 -9.24 -1.77
N ASN A 388 -12.59 -9.45 -2.53
CA ASN A 388 -11.42 -10.20 -2.09
C ASN A 388 -10.74 -9.54 -0.89
N ILE A 389 -10.54 -8.21 -0.92
CA ILE A 389 -9.98 -7.45 0.21
C ILE A 389 -10.87 -7.61 1.45
N ARG A 390 -12.19 -7.53 1.30
CA ARG A 390 -13.14 -7.71 2.40
C ARG A 390 -13.05 -9.11 3.02
N VAL A 391 -12.97 -10.15 2.19
CA VAL A 391 -12.83 -11.54 2.65
C VAL A 391 -11.49 -11.74 3.37
N LEU A 392 -10.39 -11.23 2.79
CA LEU A 392 -9.06 -11.32 3.39
C LEU A 392 -9.03 -10.62 4.76
N TYR A 393 -9.64 -9.44 4.87
CA TYR A 393 -9.75 -8.73 6.15
C TYR A 393 -10.52 -9.54 7.18
N GLN A 394 -11.68 -10.12 6.82
CA GLN A 394 -12.48 -10.95 7.72
C GLN A 394 -11.73 -12.21 8.16
N GLN A 395 -11.05 -12.90 7.25
CA GLN A 395 -10.24 -14.08 7.55
C GLN A 395 -9.07 -13.73 8.46
N THR A 396 -8.33 -12.68 8.15
CA THR A 396 -7.20 -12.21 8.96
C THR A 396 -7.65 -11.83 10.37
N LYS A 397 -8.77 -11.11 10.48
CA LYS A 397 -9.38 -10.77 11.79
C LYS A 397 -9.78 -12.01 12.58
N LYS A 398 -10.34 -13.04 11.92
CA LYS A 398 -10.71 -14.31 12.56
C LYS A 398 -9.46 -15.05 13.07
N VAL A 399 -8.45 -15.23 12.23
CA VAL A 399 -7.19 -15.91 12.59
C VAL A 399 -6.49 -15.20 13.74
N LEU A 400 -6.41 -13.85 13.70
CA LEU A 400 -5.85 -13.07 14.80
C LEU A 400 -6.64 -13.25 16.08
N LYS A 401 -7.98 -13.23 16.02
CA LYS A 401 -8.85 -13.45 17.18
C LYS A 401 -8.63 -14.83 17.81
N GLU A 402 -8.56 -15.89 17.00
CA GLU A 402 -8.31 -17.26 17.45
C GLU A 402 -6.92 -17.39 18.10
N LYS A 403 -5.86 -16.91 17.42
CA LYS A 403 -4.49 -16.88 17.97
C LYS A 403 -4.41 -16.13 19.31
N PHE A 404 -5.08 -14.98 19.42
CA PHE A 404 -5.14 -14.20 20.66
C PHE A 404 -5.93 -14.90 21.78
N GLN A 405 -6.95 -15.69 21.44
CA GLN A 405 -7.68 -16.51 22.41
C GLN A 405 -6.80 -17.63 22.94
N THR A 406 -6.13 -18.38 22.06
CA THR A 406 -5.20 -19.45 22.46
C THR A 406 -4.07 -18.90 23.34
N PHE A 407 -3.50 -17.74 22.97
CA PHE A 407 -2.49 -17.06 23.77
C PHE A 407 -3.03 -16.68 25.17
N ARG A 408 -4.23 -16.10 25.24
CA ARG A 408 -4.87 -15.76 26.51
C ARG A 408 -5.13 -16.98 27.39
N GLU A 409 -5.58 -18.08 26.82
CA GLU A 409 -5.78 -19.33 27.55
C GLU A 409 -4.46 -19.88 28.08
N HIS A 410 -3.39 -19.83 27.29
CA HIS A 410 -2.06 -20.25 27.71
C HIS A 410 -1.54 -19.43 28.88
N VAL A 411 -1.61 -18.09 28.78
CA VAL A 411 -1.21 -17.16 29.85
C VAL A 411 -2.05 -17.39 31.11
N LYS A 412 -3.37 -17.58 30.96
CA LYS A 412 -4.27 -17.85 32.07
C LYS A 412 -3.91 -19.16 32.78
N ASN A 413 -3.65 -20.23 32.03
CA ASN A 413 -3.29 -21.53 32.58
C ASN A 413 -1.94 -21.49 33.30
N GLU A 414 -0.93 -20.80 32.75
CA GLU A 414 0.35 -20.60 33.41
C GLU A 414 0.23 -19.80 34.72
N LEU A 415 -0.58 -18.74 34.73
CA LEU A 415 -0.77 -17.88 35.90
C LEU A 415 -1.59 -18.57 37.00
N VAL A 416 -2.61 -19.34 36.63
CA VAL A 416 -3.39 -20.19 37.56
C VAL A 416 -2.48 -21.25 38.20
N ASN A 417 -1.62 -21.91 37.42
CA ASN A 417 -0.64 -22.87 37.95
C ASN A 417 0.39 -22.24 38.91
N LYS A 418 0.65 -20.94 38.79
CA LYS A 418 1.56 -20.19 39.66
C LYS A 418 0.84 -19.42 40.78
N SER A 419 -0.49 -19.53 40.90
CA SER A 419 -1.33 -18.78 41.87
C SER A 419 -1.16 -17.26 41.79
N VAL A 420 -0.92 -16.73 40.59
CA VAL A 420 -0.74 -15.29 40.32
C VAL A 420 -1.99 -14.75 39.60
N SER A 421 -2.44 -13.56 40.00
CA SER A 421 -3.59 -12.87 39.39
C SER A 421 -3.34 -12.51 37.92
N ASN A 422 -4.29 -12.82 37.04
CA ASN A 422 -4.21 -12.49 35.61
C ASN A 422 -4.62 -11.05 35.34
N GLN A 423 -3.63 -10.15 35.40
CA GLN A 423 -3.79 -8.71 35.18
C GLN A 423 -4.34 -8.41 33.77
N PHE A 424 -3.90 -9.14 32.74
CA PHE A 424 -4.38 -8.98 31.36
C PHE A 424 -5.90 -9.26 31.21
N GLU A 425 -6.41 -10.30 31.87
CA GLU A 425 -7.84 -10.63 31.84
C GLU A 425 -8.68 -9.58 32.59
N SER A 426 -8.11 -8.99 33.65
CA SER A 426 -8.76 -7.92 34.41
C SER A 426 -8.87 -6.61 33.64
N GLU A 427 -7.85 -6.22 32.89
CA GLU A 427 -7.88 -5.02 32.05
C GLU A 427 -8.76 -5.19 30.82
N HIS A 428 -8.72 -6.35 30.17
CA HIS A 428 -9.61 -6.65 29.04
C HIS A 428 -11.09 -6.58 29.44
N LYS A 429 -11.45 -7.08 30.62
CA LYS A 429 -12.82 -6.95 31.16
C LYS A 429 -13.20 -5.49 31.44
N ARG A 430 -12.26 -4.67 31.94
CA ARG A 430 -12.48 -3.22 32.12
C ARG A 430 -12.69 -2.50 30.80
N GLU A 431 -11.92 -2.85 29.77
CA GLU A 431 -12.00 -2.24 28.44
C GLU A 431 -13.31 -2.61 27.71
N ILE A 432 -13.77 -3.87 27.83
CA ILE A 432 -15.09 -4.27 27.31
C ILE A 432 -16.20 -3.50 28.05
N ALA A 433 -16.10 -3.39 29.37
CA ALA A 433 -17.07 -2.66 30.19
C ALA A 433 -17.06 -1.14 29.96
N SER A 434 -15.95 -0.55 29.50
CA SER A 434 -15.89 0.86 29.11
C SER A 434 -16.47 1.08 27.71
N ARG A 435 -16.20 0.18 26.76
CA ARG A 435 -16.79 0.23 25.42
C ARG A 435 -18.31 0.05 25.44
N GLN A 436 -18.85 -0.87 26.25
CA GLN A 436 -20.30 -1.00 26.43
C GLN A 436 -20.95 0.25 27.03
N ARG A 437 -20.30 0.90 28.01
CA ARG A 437 -20.77 2.17 28.59
C ARG A 437 -20.76 3.34 27.60
N GLY A 438 -19.87 3.35 26.61
CA GLY A 438 -19.86 4.35 25.55
C GLY A 438 -21.00 4.23 24.54
N PHE A 439 -21.61 3.04 24.39
CA PHE A 439 -22.76 2.81 23.51
C PHE A 439 -24.10 3.17 24.18
N ASP A 440 -24.20 3.08 25.51
CA ASP A 440 -25.41 3.50 26.26
C ASP A 440 -25.53 5.01 26.45
N MET A 441 -24.45 5.78 26.23
CA MET A 441 -24.45 7.25 26.35
C MET A 441 -24.83 7.98 25.05
N ASN A 442 -25.05 7.24 23.95
CA ASN A 442 -25.36 7.79 22.61
C ASN A 442 -26.72 7.31 22.08
N ARG A 443 -27.68 7.01 22.96
CA ARG A 443 -29.03 6.59 22.58
C ARG A 443 -30.10 7.54 23.10
#